data_AF-A0A7K2AK37-F1
#
_entry.id   AF-A0A7K2AK37-F1
#
_cell.length_a   1.000
_cell.length_b   1.000
_cell.length_c   1.000
_cell.angle_alpha   90.00
_cell.angle_beta   90.00
_cell.angle_gamma   90.00
#
_symmetry.space_group_name_H-M   'P 1'
#
loop_
_entity.id
_entity.type
_entity.pdbx_description
1 polymer ?
#
loop_
_entity_poly.entity_id
_entity_poly.type
_entity_poly.pdbx_seq_one_letter_code
_entity_poly.pdbx_strand_id
1 'polypeptide(L)'
;MRSRSPRGRQVLRAGCPEGDLWQALFDRAASEGGSDIGEMAPYWVFHQGRAKIDRLVPILPFSRESARLPRLRKSLAIYRLAFGQPRQEELVELLSDRISPDDLRGRLSGLRIDLAPPAV
;
A
#
# COMPACT_ATOMS: atom_id res chain seq x y z
N MET A 1 -2.14 13.72 -12.79
CA MET A 1 -2.89 14.72 -11.98
C MET A 1 -2.86 14.25 -10.53
N ARG A 2 -2.09 14.92 -9.65
CA ARG A 2 -1.73 14.42 -8.30
C ARG A 2 -2.94 14.51 -7.37
N SER A 3 -3.51 13.37 -7.03
CA SER A 3 -4.68 13.27 -6.15
C SER A 3 -4.25 13.42 -4.69
N ARG A 4 -4.29 14.65 -4.17
CA ARG A 4 -4.05 14.96 -2.74
C ARG A 4 -5.32 14.69 -1.94
N SER A 5 -5.18 14.19 -0.71
CA SER A 5 -6.30 13.96 0.22
C SER A 5 -7.12 15.24 0.43
N PRO A 6 -8.47 15.18 0.35
CA PRO A 6 -9.33 16.34 0.55
C PRO A 6 -9.30 16.87 1.99
N ARG A 7 -8.98 16.03 2.99
CA ARG A 7 -9.04 16.35 4.43
C ARG A 7 -8.04 17.44 4.83
N GLY A 8 -6.76 17.24 4.51
CA GLY A 8 -5.72 18.25 4.80
C GLY A 8 -5.95 19.57 4.08
N ARG A 9 -6.63 19.54 2.92
CA ARG A 9 -6.90 20.74 2.13
C ARG A 9 -7.98 21.63 2.72
N GLN A 10 -8.91 21.09 3.52
CA GLN A 10 -9.89 21.90 4.27
C GLN A 10 -9.23 22.62 5.43
N VAL A 11 -8.40 21.92 6.21
CA VAL A 11 -7.64 22.53 7.33
C VAL A 11 -6.69 23.61 6.81
N LEU A 12 -5.96 23.34 5.71
CA LEU A 12 -5.08 24.32 5.08
C LEU A 12 -5.81 25.51 4.44
N ARG A 13 -7.10 25.37 4.10
CA ARG A 13 -7.93 26.46 3.52
C ARG A 13 -8.55 27.36 4.58
N ALA A 14 -8.74 26.87 5.81
CA ALA A 14 -9.26 27.65 6.92
C ALA A 14 -8.24 28.65 7.51
N GLY A 15 -7.03 28.69 6.94
CA GLY A 15 -5.87 29.41 7.50
C GLY A 15 -5.05 28.49 8.41
N CYS A 16 -3.73 28.71 8.48
CA CYS A 16 -2.95 28.04 9.53
C CYS A 16 -3.53 28.50 10.88
N PRO A 17 -3.99 27.57 11.75
CA PRO A 17 -4.39 27.96 13.10
C PRO A 17 -3.21 28.64 13.79
N GLU A 18 -3.44 29.50 14.78
CA GLU A 18 -2.38 30.15 15.60
C GLU A 18 -1.57 29.15 16.45
N GLY A 19 -1.64 27.85 16.15
CA GLY A 19 -0.96 26.76 16.84
C GLY A 19 -0.42 25.70 15.88
N ASP A 20 -0.10 24.51 16.40
CA ASP A 20 0.49 23.43 15.61
C ASP A 20 -0.52 22.86 14.60
N LEU A 21 -0.25 23.11 13.32
CA LEU A 21 -1.00 22.56 12.20
C LEU A 21 -1.10 21.04 12.25
N TRP A 22 -0.04 20.36 12.70
CA TRP A 22 -0.05 18.90 12.81
C TRP A 22 -1.04 18.42 13.86
N GLN A 23 -1.06 19.06 15.03
CA GLN A 23 -2.03 18.77 16.08
C GLN A 23 -3.46 18.90 15.57
N ALA A 24 -3.79 20.01 14.89
CA ALA A 24 -5.11 20.22 14.32
C ALA A 24 -5.49 19.16 13.24
N LEU A 25 -4.52 18.73 12.43
CA LEU A 25 -4.72 17.67 11.44
C LEU A 25 -4.95 16.30 12.09
N PHE A 26 -4.20 15.98 13.16
CA PHE A 26 -4.34 14.72 13.89
C PHE A 26 -5.63 14.63 14.68
N ASP A 27 -6.02 15.69 15.40
CA ASP A 27 -7.28 15.74 16.15
C ASP A 27 -8.49 15.59 15.22
N ARG A 28 -8.41 16.18 14.03
CA ARG A 28 -9.43 16.02 12.99
C ARG A 28 -9.47 14.58 12.46
N ALA A 29 -8.31 13.97 12.22
CA ALA A 29 -8.24 12.58 11.76
C ALA A 29 -8.78 11.59 12.82
N ALA A 30 -8.48 11.83 14.10
CA ALA A 30 -8.95 11.03 15.22
C ALA A 30 -10.47 11.12 15.40
N SER A 31 -11.06 12.32 15.27
CA SER A 31 -12.51 12.50 15.39
C SER A 31 -13.32 11.95 14.19
N GLU A 32 -12.70 11.82 13.02
CA GLU A 32 -13.32 11.22 11.82
C GLU A 32 -13.09 9.70 11.69
N GLY A 33 -12.24 9.12 12.54
CA GLY A 33 -11.95 7.68 12.57
C GLY A 33 -13.14 6.89 13.13
N GLY A 34 -14.10 6.57 12.28
CA GLY A 34 -15.21 5.68 12.64
C GLY A 34 -14.72 4.29 13.08
N SER A 35 -15.51 3.63 13.94
CA SER A 35 -15.28 2.28 14.49
C SER A 35 -14.92 1.18 13.47
N ASP A 36 -15.17 1.43 12.19
CA ASP A 36 -14.99 0.52 11.06
C ASP A 36 -13.51 0.32 10.64
N ILE A 37 -12.60 1.21 11.04
CA ILE A 37 -11.20 1.18 10.60
C ILE A 37 -10.29 0.44 11.61
N GLY A 38 -10.81 0.08 12.79
CA GLY A 38 -10.06 -0.58 13.85
C GLY A 38 -9.02 0.34 14.54
N GLU A 39 -8.81 0.14 15.83
CA GLU A 39 -7.93 1.00 16.65
C GLU A 39 -6.45 0.95 16.23
N MET A 40 -6.06 -0.06 15.45
CA MET A 40 -4.68 -0.28 15.01
C MET A 40 -4.36 0.28 13.62
N ALA A 41 -5.29 1.00 12.99
CA ALA A 41 -5.05 1.55 11.67
C ALA A 41 -4.09 2.75 11.72
N PRO A 42 -2.97 2.72 10.99
CA PRO A 42 -2.05 3.84 10.99
C PRO A 42 -2.63 5.07 10.28
N TYR A 43 -2.42 6.25 10.85
CA TYR A 43 -2.97 7.54 10.36
C TYR A 43 -2.58 7.93 8.92
N TRP A 44 -1.58 7.26 8.33
CA TRP A 44 -1.15 7.47 6.95
C TRP A 44 -1.88 6.58 5.92
N VAL A 45 -2.74 5.66 6.36
CA VAL A 45 -3.55 4.81 5.47
C VAL A 45 -4.94 5.40 5.32
N PHE A 46 -5.23 5.90 4.12
CA PHE A 46 -6.52 6.46 3.77
C PHE A 46 -7.34 5.44 2.98
N HIS A 47 -8.28 4.78 3.64
CA HIS A 47 -9.20 3.84 3.00
C HIS A 47 -10.25 4.54 2.13
N GLN A 48 -10.64 5.76 2.51
CA GLN A 48 -11.64 6.56 1.80
C GLN A 48 -10.99 7.61 0.89
N GLY A 49 -11.47 7.68 -0.37
CA GLY A 49 -11.06 8.68 -1.34
C GLY A 49 -9.91 8.26 -2.27
N ARG A 50 -9.44 9.21 -3.08
CA ARG A 50 -8.43 8.98 -4.14
C ARG A 50 -6.99 9.20 -3.68
N ALA A 51 -6.75 9.48 -2.40
CA ALA A 51 -5.41 9.66 -1.88
C ALA A 51 -4.77 8.28 -1.70
N LYS A 52 -3.63 8.06 -2.36
CA LYS A 52 -2.84 6.82 -2.26
C LYS A 52 -1.42 7.16 -1.83
N ILE A 53 -0.75 6.21 -1.19
CA ILE A 53 0.65 6.33 -0.84
C ILE A 53 1.48 6.08 -2.11
N ASP A 54 2.07 7.15 -2.64
CA ASP A 54 3.01 7.06 -3.75
C ASP A 54 4.42 6.81 -3.20
N ARG A 55 5.08 5.74 -3.66
CA ARG A 55 6.49 5.47 -3.36
C ARG A 55 7.33 5.93 -4.53
N LEU A 56 8.17 6.94 -4.32
CA LEU A 56 9.09 7.44 -5.32
C LEU A 56 10.48 6.85 -5.07
N VAL A 57 11.05 6.20 -6.08
CA VAL A 57 12.45 5.76 -6.08
C VAL A 57 13.18 6.61 -7.11
N PRO A 58 14.03 7.56 -6.69
CA PRO A 58 14.80 8.37 -7.63
C PRO A 58 15.78 7.49 -8.40
N ILE A 59 15.57 7.33 -9.71
CA ILE A 59 16.53 6.64 -10.58
C ILE A 59 17.37 7.74 -11.25
N LEU A 60 18.61 7.90 -10.79
CA LEU A 60 19.54 8.87 -11.38
C LEU A 60 20.12 8.30 -12.69
N PRO A 61 20.42 9.14 -13.71
CA PRO A 61 21.11 8.68 -14.91
C PRO A 61 22.44 8.02 -14.57
N PHE A 62 22.78 6.90 -15.23
CA PHE A 62 24.01 6.11 -15.02
C PHE A 62 24.19 5.54 -13.60
N SER A 63 23.17 5.58 -12.76
CA SER A 63 23.21 5.03 -11.41
C SER A 63 23.10 3.51 -11.38
N ARG A 64 23.89 2.88 -10.50
CA ARG A 64 23.85 1.42 -10.25
C ARG A 64 22.56 1.00 -9.56
N GLU A 65 21.86 1.94 -8.94
CA GLU A 65 20.62 1.75 -8.19
C GLU A 65 19.49 1.27 -9.11
N SER A 66 19.49 1.70 -10.38
CA SER A 66 18.55 1.22 -11.41
C SER A 66 18.58 -0.30 -11.56
N ALA A 67 19.79 -0.89 -11.61
CA ALA A 67 20.00 -2.33 -11.71
C ALA A 67 19.82 -3.08 -10.38
N ARG A 68 19.91 -2.39 -9.24
CA ARG A 68 19.76 -2.97 -7.90
C ARG A 68 18.31 -3.05 -7.44
N LEU A 69 17.46 -2.15 -7.90
CA LEU A 69 16.07 -2.06 -7.47
C LEU A 69 15.27 -3.37 -7.67
N PRO A 70 15.38 -4.09 -8.81
CA PRO A 70 14.69 -5.38 -8.96
C PRO A 70 15.13 -6.42 -7.94
N ARG A 71 16.43 -6.50 -7.64
CA ARG A 71 16.98 -7.42 -6.63
C ARG A 71 16.47 -7.07 -5.24
N LEU A 72 16.45 -5.79 -4.89
CA LEU A 72 15.94 -5.31 -3.60
C LEU A 72 14.47 -5.68 -3.41
N ARG A 73 13.63 -5.46 -4.44
CA ARG A 73 12.20 -5.86 -4.41
C ARG A 73 12.03 -7.35 -4.18
N LYS A 74 12.81 -8.18 -4.89
CA LYS A 74 12.79 -9.64 -4.72
C LYS A 74 13.21 -10.07 -3.31
N SER A 75 14.26 -9.48 -2.76
CA SER A 75 14.69 -9.77 -1.38
C SER A 75 13.62 -9.38 -0.36
N LEU A 76 12.94 -8.24 -0.54
CA LEU A 76 11.86 -7.80 0.34
C LEU A 76 10.65 -8.74 0.30
N ALA A 77 10.30 -9.21 -0.91
CA ALA A 77 9.22 -10.18 -1.10
C ALA A 77 9.52 -11.51 -0.40
N ILE A 78 10.75 -12.03 -0.52
CA ILE A 78 11.19 -13.25 0.18
C ILE A 78 11.15 -13.05 1.70
N TYR A 79 11.67 -11.92 2.18
CA TYR A 79 11.62 -11.59 3.60
C TYR A 79 10.19 -11.62 4.14
N ARG A 80 9.26 -10.94 3.47
CA ARG A 80 7.84 -10.93 3.86
C ARG A 80 7.18 -12.29 3.79
N LEU A 81 7.54 -13.11 2.80
CA LEU A 81 7.06 -14.47 2.68
C LEU A 81 7.44 -15.30 3.92
N ALA A 82 8.66 -15.15 4.44
CA ALA A 82 9.12 -15.86 5.64
C ALA A 82 8.29 -15.51 6.90
N PHE A 83 7.72 -14.30 6.96
CA PHE A 83 6.82 -13.87 8.03
C PHE A 83 5.33 -14.13 7.75
N GLY A 84 5.00 -14.83 6.66
CA GLY A 84 3.60 -15.08 6.27
C GLY A 84 2.85 -13.83 5.81
N GLN A 85 3.56 -12.76 5.43
CA GLN A 85 2.98 -11.48 4.98
C GLN A 85 3.35 -11.13 3.52
N PRO A 86 3.44 -12.07 2.56
CA PRO A 86 3.73 -11.69 1.17
C PRO A 86 2.56 -10.89 0.61
N ARG A 87 2.84 -9.82 -0.15
CA ARG A 87 1.78 -9.21 -0.97
C ARG A 87 1.43 -10.16 -2.10
N GLN A 88 0.15 -10.21 -2.48
CA GLN A 88 -0.34 -11.10 -3.55
C GLN A 88 0.46 -10.93 -4.84
N GLU A 89 0.72 -9.67 -5.23
CA GLU A 89 1.55 -9.32 -6.39
C GLU A 89 3.00 -9.84 -6.27
N GLU A 90 3.61 -9.71 -5.09
CA GLU A 90 4.99 -10.10 -4.82
C GLU A 90 5.17 -11.63 -4.88
N LEU A 91 4.17 -12.38 -4.39
CA LEU A 91 4.16 -13.84 -4.46
C LEU A 91 4.09 -14.34 -5.91
N VAL A 92 3.21 -13.76 -6.72
CA VAL A 92 3.08 -14.11 -8.14
C VAL A 92 4.37 -13.79 -8.89
N GLU A 93 4.96 -12.62 -8.65
CA GLU A 93 6.24 -12.20 -9.26
C GLU A 93 7.37 -13.19 -8.91
N LEU A 94 7.46 -13.63 -7.65
CA LEU A 94 8.45 -14.61 -7.18
C LEU A 94 8.31 -16.00 -7.82
N LEU A 95 7.06 -16.47 -8.00
CA LEU A 95 6.78 -17.80 -8.53
C LEU A 95 6.92 -17.85 -10.06
N SER A 96 6.61 -16.75 -10.75
CA SER A 96 6.73 -16.64 -12.21
C SER A 96 8.16 -16.83 -12.71
N ASP A 97 9.17 -16.48 -11.91
CA ASP A 97 10.58 -16.71 -12.22
C ASP A 97 11.01 -18.18 -12.15
N ARG A 98 10.20 -19.05 -11.53
CA ARG A 98 10.58 -20.43 -11.17
C ARG A 98 9.71 -21.51 -11.80
N ILE A 99 8.57 -21.14 -12.37
CA ILE A 99 7.53 -22.07 -12.81
C ILE A 99 7.01 -21.61 -14.18
N SER A 100 6.74 -22.57 -15.06
CA SER A 100 6.07 -22.30 -16.34
C SER A 100 4.72 -21.60 -16.11
N PRO A 101 4.29 -20.66 -16.97
CA PRO A 101 3.00 -19.97 -16.84
C PRO A 101 1.79 -20.90 -16.66
N ASP A 102 1.81 -22.06 -17.34
CA ASP A 102 0.71 -23.03 -17.27
C ASP A 102 0.65 -23.75 -15.92
N ASP A 103 1.80 -24.17 -15.38
CA ASP A 103 1.89 -24.80 -14.06
C ASP A 103 1.61 -23.77 -12.93
N LEU A 104 2.04 -22.52 -13.12
CA LEU A 104 1.73 -21.43 -12.19
C LEU A 104 0.22 -21.19 -12.08
N ARG A 105 -0.49 -21.14 -13.22
CA ARG A 105 -1.95 -20.94 -13.25
C ARG A 105 -2.68 -22.08 -12.53
N GLY A 106 -2.27 -23.32 -12.74
CA GLY A 106 -2.80 -24.49 -12.04
C GLY A 106 -2.63 -24.38 -10.52
N ARG A 107 -1.42 -24.05 -10.05
CA ARG A 107 -1.10 -23.91 -8.62
C ARG A 107 -1.79 -22.72 -7.95
N LEU A 108 -1.84 -21.55 -8.61
CA LEU A 108 -2.53 -20.37 -8.07
C LEU A 108 -4.03 -20.60 -7.89
N SER A 109 -4.63 -21.44 -8.74
CA SER A 109 -6.05 -21.78 -8.63
C SER A 109 -6.36 -22.52 -7.32
N GLY A 110 -5.46 -23.38 -6.85
CA GLY A 110 -5.60 -24.08 -5.56
C GLY A 110 -5.24 -23.23 -4.32
N LEU A 111 -4.57 -22.09 -4.50
CA LEU A 111 -4.17 -21.19 -3.41
C LEU A 111 -5.09 -19.97 -3.26
N ARG A 112 -6.00 -19.75 -4.21
CA ARG A 112 -6.97 -18.64 -4.14
C ARG A 112 -8.02 -18.93 -3.08
N ILE A 113 -8.20 -17.97 -2.18
CA ILE A 113 -9.38 -17.90 -1.32
C ILE A 113 -10.52 -17.36 -2.19
N ASP A 114 -11.59 -18.13 -2.33
CA ASP A 114 -12.81 -17.66 -2.96
C ASP A 114 -13.63 -16.85 -1.95
N LEU A 115 -13.83 -15.58 -2.25
CA LEU A 115 -14.62 -14.65 -1.44
C LEU A 115 -15.94 -14.30 -2.13
N ALA A 116 -16.33 -15.04 -3.17
CA ALA A 116 -17.63 -14.88 -3.79
C ALA A 116 -18.74 -15.20 -2.77
N PRO A 117 -19.86 -14.46 -2.80
CA PRO A 117 -21.00 -14.78 -1.95
C PRO A 117 -21.52 -16.19 -2.30
N PRO A 118 -22.00 -16.97 -1.32
CA PRO A 118 -22.59 -18.27 -1.58
C PRO A 118 -23.80 -18.10 -2.52
N ALA A 119 -23.96 -19.05 -3.45
CA ALA A 119 -25.13 -19.08 -4.32
C ALA A 119 -26.39 -19.23 -3.45
N VAL A 120 -27.26 -18.23 -3.53
CA VAL A 120 -28.58 -18.20 -2.87
C VAL A 120 -29.53 -19.15 -3.59
#